data_AF-A0A352RY15-F1
#
_entry.id   AF-A0A352RY15-F1
#
_cell.length_a   1.000
_cell.length_b   1.000
_cell.length_c   1.000
_cell.angle_alpha   90.00
_cell.angle_beta   90.00
_cell.angle_gamma   90.00
#
_symmetry.space_group_name_H-M   'P 1'
#
loop_
_entity.id
_entity.type
_entity.pdbx_description
1 polymer ?
#
loop_
_entity_poly.entity_id
_entity_poly.type
_entity_poly.pdbx_seq_one_letter_code
_entity_poly.pdbx_strand_id
1 'polypeptide(L)' 'TWAAICNTLCHRVSELFPDQFVGAAMLPQSPGVDTKSCIDELERCVREYGFVGVNLNPDPSGGHWTS' A
#
# COMPACT_ATOMS: atom_id res chain seq x y z
N THR A 1 -9.17 -1.50 -5.75
CA THR A 1 -9.32 -0.55 -4.63
C THR A 1 -8.56 0.74 -4.95
N TRP A 2 -8.73 1.80 -4.17
CA TRP A 2 -7.89 3.00 -4.29
C TRP A 2 -6.40 2.66 -4.17
N ALA A 3 -6.04 1.85 -3.16
CA ALA A 3 -4.67 1.37 -2.96
C ALA A 3 -4.10 0.68 -4.21
N ALA A 4 -4.86 -0.22 -4.84
CA ALA A 4 -4.40 -0.93 -6.03
C ALA A 4 -4.07 0.00 -7.21
N ILE A 5 -4.85 1.08 -7.40
CA ILE A 5 -4.59 2.07 -8.45
C ILE A 5 -3.30 2.84 -8.12
N CYS A 6 -3.16 3.33 -6.89
CA CYS A 6 -1.97 4.05 -6.45
C CYS A 6 -0.71 3.20 -6.55
N ASN A 7 -0.74 1.95 -6.06
CA ASN A 7 0.39 1.04 -6.12
C ASN A 7 0.77 0.69 -7.56
N THR A 8 -0.20 0.52 -8.47
CA THR A 8 0.06 0.32 -9.90
C THR A 8 0.79 1.51 -10.52
N LEU A 9 0.45 2.74 -10.12
CA LEU A 9 1.16 3.93 -10.60
C LEU A 9 2.61 3.98 -10.08
N CYS A 10 2.82 3.70 -8.81
CA CYS A 10 4.18 3.63 -8.23
C CYS A 10 5.02 2.53 -8.89
N HIS A 11 4.43 1.37 -9.19
CA HIS A 11 5.09 0.30 -9.91
C HIS A 11 5.55 0.76 -11.30
N ARG A 12 4.66 1.39 -12.07
CA ARG A 12 5.01 1.94 -13.40
C ARG A 12 6.13 2.99 -13.32
N VAL A 13 6.19 3.79 -12.25
CA VAL A 13 7.31 4.73 -12.04
C VAL A 13 8.60 3.97 -11.78
N SER A 14 8.59 2.92 -10.97
CA SER A 14 9.79 2.09 -10.75
C SER A 14 10.24 1.34 -12.02
N GLU A 15 9.31 0.99 -12.93
CA GLU A 15 9.68 0.41 -14.23
C GLU A 15 10.32 1.45 -15.18
N LEU A 16 9.83 2.70 -15.16
CA LEU A 16 10.37 3.77 -16.01
C LEU A 16 11.75 4.27 -15.55
N PHE A 17 12.01 4.21 -14.25
CA PHE A 17 13.18 4.80 -13.60
C PHE A 17 13.79 3.85 -12.54
N PRO A 18 14.25 2.66 -12.94
CA PRO A 18 14.62 1.59 -12.02
C PRO A 18 15.84 1.91 -11.16
N ASP A 19 16.73 2.79 -11.63
CA ASP A 19 17.93 3.20 -10.89
C ASP A 19 17.64 4.27 -9.83
N GLN A 20 16.44 4.87 -9.86
CA GLN A 20 16.07 5.99 -9.00
C GLN A 20 14.94 5.65 -8.02
N PHE A 21 14.07 4.69 -8.35
CA PHE A 21 12.88 4.40 -7.57
C PHE A 21 12.69 2.90 -7.30
N VAL A 22 12.36 2.58 -6.05
CA VAL A 22 11.82 1.28 -5.64
C VAL A 22 10.50 1.51 -4.91
N GLY A 23 9.52 0.63 -5.13
CA GLY A 23 8.18 0.81 -4.58
C GLY A 23 8.04 0.40 -3.10
N ALA A 24 7.14 1.09 -2.41
CA ALA A 24 6.61 0.72 -1.09
C ALA A 24 5.08 0.79 -1.11
N ALA A 25 4.41 -0.24 -0.62
CA ALA A 25 2.97 -0.42 -0.81
C ALA A 25 2.13 0.47 0.11
N MET A 26 1.08 1.08 -0.44
CA MET A 26 -0.07 1.55 0.34
C MET A 26 -0.99 0.36 0.63
N LEU A 27 -1.42 0.19 1.88
CA LEU A 27 -2.41 -0.83 2.26
C LEU A 27 -3.85 -0.29 2.16
N PRO A 28 -4.83 -1.10 1.74
CA PRO A 28 -6.25 -0.72 1.69
C PRO A 28 -6.90 -0.81 3.08
N GLN A 29 -6.30 -0.14 4.09
CA GLN A 29 -6.86 -0.11 5.43
C GLN A 29 -8.15 0.73 5.50
N SER A 30 -9.05 0.35 6.40
CA SER A 30 -10.31 1.05 6.67
C SER A 30 -10.65 0.93 8.16
N PRO A 31 -11.29 1.94 8.78
CA PRO A 31 -11.68 1.89 10.19
C PRO A 31 -12.55 0.68 10.51
N GLY A 32 -12.21 -0.03 11.59
CA GLY A 32 -12.97 -1.20 12.06
C GLY A 32 -12.87 -2.46 11.19
N VAL A 33 -12.11 -2.43 10.09
CA VAL A 33 -11.88 -3.60 9.22
C VAL A 33 -10.58 -4.29 9.63
N ASP A 34 -10.62 -5.63 9.73
CA ASP A 34 -9.45 -6.44 10.08
C ASP A 34 -8.31 -6.20 9.07
N THR A 35 -7.10 -5.92 9.57
CA THR A 35 -5.90 -5.69 8.76
C THR A 35 -5.55 -6.87 7.85
N LYS A 36 -6.02 -8.09 8.15
CA LYS A 36 -5.89 -9.25 7.26
C LYS A 36 -6.48 -9.01 5.87
N SER A 37 -7.48 -8.13 5.73
CA SER A 37 -8.03 -7.76 4.42
C SER A 37 -7.02 -7.07 3.50
N CYS A 38 -5.87 -6.63 4.03
CA CYS A 38 -4.80 -5.98 3.28
C CYS A 38 -3.77 -6.98 2.72
N ILE A 39 -3.82 -8.26 3.10
CA ILE A 39 -2.79 -9.25 2.77
C ILE A 39 -2.70 -9.45 1.25
N ASP A 40 -3.83 -9.57 0.55
CA ASP A 40 -3.82 -9.79 -0.91
C ASP A 40 -3.09 -8.66 -1.66
N GLU A 41 -3.32 -7.40 -1.27
CA GLU A 41 -2.64 -6.26 -1.89
C GLU A 41 -1.16 -6.19 -1.51
N LEU A 42 -0.81 -6.56 -0.27
CA LEU A 42 0.58 -6.66 0.16
C LEU A 42 1.33 -7.73 -0.65
N GLU A 43 0.75 -8.92 -0.78
CA GLU A 43 1.35 -10.02 -1.54
C GLU A 43 1.52 -9.64 -3.01
N ARG A 44 0.51 -9.01 -3.62
CA ARG A 44 0.58 -8.51 -4.99
C ARG A 44 1.73 -7.52 -5.18
N CYS A 45 1.84 -6.51 -4.31
CA CYS A 45 2.91 -5.51 -4.41
C CYS A 45 4.31 -6.11 -4.24
N VAL A 46 4.48 -7.06 -3.31
CA VAL A 46 5.79 -7.69 -3.08
C VAL A 46 6.14 -8.68 -4.19
N ARG A 47 5.22 -9.59 -4.53
CA ARG A 47 5.48 -10.73 -5.42
C ARG A 47 5.41 -10.36 -6.89
N GLU A 48 4.50 -9.48 -7.28
CA GLU A 48 4.32 -9.09 -8.69
C GLU A 48 5.08 -7.81 -9.03
N TYR A 49 5.14 -6.84 -8.10
CA TYR A 49 5.75 -5.53 -8.39
C TYR A 49 7.16 -5.34 -7.83
N GLY A 50 7.65 -6.27 -7.01
CA GLY A 50 8.98 -6.17 -6.39
C GLY A 50 9.10 -5.04 -5.36
N PHE A 51 7.99 -4.62 -4.74
CA PHE A 51 8.03 -3.61 -3.68
C PHE A 51 8.79 -4.13 -2.47
N VAL A 52 9.58 -3.27 -1.83
CA VAL A 52 10.49 -3.62 -0.72
C VAL A 52 10.05 -3.07 0.63
N GLY A 53 8.90 -2.38 0.67
CA GLY A 53 8.38 -1.75 1.88
C GLY A 53 6.86 -1.61 1.85
N VAL A 54 6.32 -1.18 2.99
CA VAL A 54 4.88 -0.93 3.17
C VAL A 54 4.66 0.27 4.08
N ASN A 55 3.67 1.10 3.74
CA ASN A 55 3.19 2.17 4.60
C ASN A 55 2.02 1.64 5.45
N LEU A 56 2.33 1.26 6.69
CA LEU A 56 1.34 0.82 7.67
C LEU A 56 0.78 2.05 8.40
N ASN A 57 -0.51 2.33 8.23
CA ASN A 57 -1.15 3.41 8.98
C ASN A 57 -1.55 2.89 10.38
N PRO A 58 -1.05 3.49 11.48
CA PRO A 58 -1.44 3.10 12.84
C PRO A 58 -2.85 3.57 13.21
N ASP A 59 -3.39 4.56 12.50
CA ASP A 59 -4.75 5.08 12.70
C ASP A 59 -5.48 5.26 11.37
N PRO A 60 -6.12 4.19 10.86
CA PRO A 60 -6.92 4.27 9.63
C PRO A 60 -8.18 5.13 9.79
N SER A 61 -8.58 5.51 11.01
CA SER A 61 -9.70 6.44 11.25
C SER A 61 -9.36 7.89 10.93
N GLY A 62 -8.07 8.21 10.86
CA GLY A 62 -7.60 9.56 10.54
C GLY A 62 -7.93 10.58 11.63
N GLY A 63 -7.82 10.18 12.89
CA GLY A 63 -8.11 11.03 14.04
C GLY A 63 -9.60 11.10 14.39
N HIS A 64 -10.33 9.97 14.31
CA HIS A 64 -11.70 9.89 14.79
C HIS A 64 -11.74 9.82 16.33
N TRP A 65 -11.39 10.92 16.99
CA TRP A 65 -11.40 11.06 18.45
C TRP A 65 -12.85 11.21 18.95
N THR A 66 -13.31 10.28 19.79
CA THR A 66 -14.66 10.30 20.41
C THR A 66 -14.63 10.60 21.90
N SER A 67 -13.52 11.13 22.41
CA SER A 67 -13.32 11.54 23.82
C SER A 67 -12.86 12.98 23.88
#